data_AF-A0A8H3FKD4-F1
#
_entry.id   AF-A0A8H3FKD4-F1
#
_cell.length_a   1.000
_cell.length_b   1.000
_cell.length_c   1.000
_cell.angle_alpha   90.00
_cell.angle_beta   90.00
_cell.angle_gamma   90.00
#
_symmetry.space_group_name_H-M   'P 1'
#
loop_
_entity.id
_entity.type
_entity.pdbx_description
1 polymer ?
#
loop_
_entity_poly.entity_id
_entity_poly.type
_entity_poly.pdbx_seq_one_letter_code
_entity_poly.pdbx_strand_id
1 'polypeptide(L)'
;MATEKGTIQFLKRHIESKMVLSQCGRYFLPETYLSIVFNFKDIEKAVSELGCAAHDRLGLAKKIYEEGTRVFAILIKNGQEDSIIAFREHDVLDARLPLNETIATRILKQLGTAFAREQQWQFLPYKFRRHMRDYHRHISDSEWILPFVGEDEIMGSGGFGDVSKVNVFPSQQEFMVNEVRTFLSGFCLRDSSLLNADSGIPETSDSD
;
A
#
# COMPACT_ATOMS: atom_id res chain seq x y z
N MET A 1 1.61 2.11 -37.21
CA MET A 1 0.37 1.39 -36.86
C MET A 1 0.12 1.66 -35.39
N ALA A 2 -0.94 2.39 -35.06
CA ALA A 2 -1.27 2.67 -33.66
C ALA A 2 -1.92 1.41 -33.08
N THR A 3 -1.22 0.73 -32.18
CA THR A 3 -1.78 -0.36 -31.38
C THR A 3 -2.91 0.24 -30.53
N GLU A 4 -4.13 -0.29 -30.66
CA GLU A 4 -5.23 0.10 -29.78
C GLU A 4 -4.83 -0.20 -28.33
N LYS A 5 -4.63 0.84 -27.53
CA LYS A 5 -4.28 0.78 -26.10
C LYS A 5 -5.52 0.42 -25.25
N GLY A 6 -6.26 -0.61 -25.66
CA GLY A 6 -7.55 -0.98 -25.08
C GLY A 6 -7.43 -1.38 -23.60
N THR A 7 -6.44 -2.22 -23.29
CA THR A 7 -6.20 -2.71 -21.93
C THR A 7 -5.61 -1.61 -21.06
N ILE A 8 -4.64 -0.84 -21.56
CA ILE A 8 -4.06 0.30 -20.81
C ILE A 8 -5.17 1.30 -20.45
N GLN A 9 -6.05 1.63 -21.40
CA GLN A 9 -7.15 2.56 -21.14
C GLN A 9 -8.18 1.98 -20.16
N PHE A 10 -8.46 0.67 -20.25
CA PHE A 10 -9.30 -0.03 -19.27
C PHE A 10 -8.70 0.04 -17.86
N LEU A 11 -7.41 -0.29 -17.71
CA LEU A 11 -6.70 -0.23 -16.43
C LEU A 11 -6.71 1.19 -15.87
N LYS A 12 -6.44 2.21 -16.70
CA LYS A 12 -6.51 3.61 -16.28
C LYS A 12 -7.88 3.97 -15.70
N ARG A 13 -8.97 3.66 -16.41
CA ARG A 13 -10.33 3.89 -15.92
C ARG A 13 -10.62 3.11 -14.64
N HIS A 14 -10.11 1.88 -14.56
CA HIS A 14 -10.30 1.04 -13.38
C HIS A 14 -9.59 1.62 -12.16
N ILE A 15 -8.34 2.08 -12.29
CA ILE A 15 -7.62 2.83 -11.24
C ILE A 15 -8.45 4.05 -10.81
N GLU A 16 -8.84 4.90 -11.76
CA GLU A 16 -9.59 6.13 -11.49
C GLU A 16 -10.90 5.87 -10.75
N SER A 17 -11.61 4.80 -11.09
CA SER A 17 -12.86 4.38 -10.42
C SER A 17 -12.67 3.90 -8.98
N LYS A 18 -11.45 3.53 -8.59
CA LYS A 18 -11.10 3.02 -7.25
C LYS A 18 -10.35 4.03 -6.39
N MET A 19 -10.06 5.21 -6.93
CA MET A 19 -9.46 6.29 -6.16
C MET A 19 -10.46 6.76 -5.09
N VAL A 20 -9.94 7.01 -3.89
CA VAL A 20 -10.71 7.48 -2.74
C VAL A 20 -10.28 8.91 -2.44
N LEU A 21 -11.25 9.80 -2.23
CA LEU A 21 -10.99 11.18 -1.81
C LEU A 21 -10.67 11.19 -0.32
N SER A 22 -9.49 11.68 0.04
CA SER A 22 -9.15 11.99 1.44
C SER A 22 -9.82 13.30 1.86
N GLN A 23 -10.06 13.46 3.16
CA GLN A 23 -10.52 14.72 3.77
C GLN A 23 -9.61 15.91 3.43
N CYS A 24 -8.32 15.70 3.16
CA CYS A 24 -7.42 16.77 2.72
C CYS A 24 -7.61 17.20 1.25
N GLY A 25 -8.66 16.72 0.57
CA GLY A 25 -8.98 17.06 -0.81
C GLY A 25 -8.12 16.33 -1.86
N ARG A 26 -7.27 15.38 -1.44
CA ARG A 26 -6.38 14.62 -2.34
C ARG A 26 -6.90 13.20 -2.54
N TYR A 27 -6.87 12.73 -3.79
CA TYR A 27 -7.22 11.36 -4.12
C TYR A 27 -6.05 10.41 -3.85
N PHE A 28 -6.34 9.24 -3.32
CA PHE A 28 -5.38 8.15 -3.17
C PHE A 28 -5.98 6.79 -3.58
N LEU A 29 -5.12 5.84 -3.90
CA LEU A 29 -5.49 4.44 -4.15
C LEU A 29 -5.13 3.59 -2.94
N PRO A 30 -6.12 3.02 -2.23
CA PRO A 30 -5.89 2.05 -1.17
C PRO A 30 -5.05 0.84 -1.61
N GLU A 31 -4.20 0.32 -0.73
CA GLU A 31 -3.28 -0.79 -1.04
C GLU A 31 -4.04 -2.06 -1.48
N THR A 32 -5.20 -2.31 -0.88
CA THR A 32 -6.09 -3.42 -1.23
C THR A 32 -6.61 -3.37 -2.66
N TYR A 33 -6.67 -2.19 -3.29
CA TYR A 33 -7.17 -2.06 -4.65
C TYR A 33 -6.09 -2.27 -5.70
N LEU A 34 -4.80 -2.18 -5.37
CA LEU A 34 -3.72 -2.48 -6.32
C LEU A 34 -3.80 -3.93 -6.81
N SER A 35 -3.97 -4.90 -5.91
CA SER A 35 -4.10 -6.33 -6.26
C SER A 35 -5.43 -6.68 -6.94
N ILE A 36 -6.46 -5.86 -6.76
CA ILE A 36 -7.76 -6.04 -7.43
C ILE A 36 -7.72 -5.48 -8.86
N VAL A 37 -7.08 -4.33 -9.06
CA VAL A 37 -6.97 -3.68 -10.37
C VAL A 37 -6.00 -4.44 -11.27
N PHE A 38 -4.89 -4.92 -10.71
CA PHE A 38 -3.82 -5.55 -11.48
C PHE A 38 -3.80 -7.05 -11.28
N ASN A 39 -4.23 -7.78 -12.30
CA ASN A 39 -3.95 -9.20 -12.44
C ASN A 39 -2.86 -9.42 -13.49
N PHE A 40 -2.19 -10.57 -13.42
CA PHE A 40 -1.09 -10.90 -14.33
C PHE A 40 -1.50 -10.86 -15.81
N LYS A 41 -2.71 -11.33 -16.15
CA LYS A 41 -3.20 -11.38 -17.53
C LYS A 41 -3.41 -9.99 -18.13
N ASP A 42 -3.92 -9.05 -17.33
CA ASP A 42 -4.15 -7.67 -17.75
C ASP A 42 -2.83 -6.92 -17.87
N ILE A 43 -1.85 -7.21 -17.00
CA ILE A 43 -0.48 -6.69 -17.16
C ILE A 43 0.16 -7.23 -18.44
N GLU A 44 0.05 -8.53 -18.72
CA GLU A 44 0.62 -9.14 -19.93
C GLU A 44 0.04 -8.51 -21.21
N LYS A 45 -1.28 -8.30 -21.23
CA LYS A 45 -1.95 -7.57 -22.33
C LYS A 45 -1.53 -6.10 -22.39
N ALA A 46 -1.47 -5.40 -21.26
CA ALA A 46 -1.02 -4.01 -21.25
C ALA A 46 0.43 -3.87 -21.74
N VAL A 47 1.31 -4.82 -21.41
CA VAL A 47 2.70 -4.86 -21.88
C VAL A 47 2.80 -5.12 -23.39
N SER A 48 1.89 -5.92 -23.96
CA SER A 48 1.86 -6.13 -25.41
C SER A 48 1.42 -4.88 -26.19
N GLU A 49 0.64 -4.00 -25.56
CA GLU A 49 0.20 -2.71 -26.10
C GLU A 49 1.26 -1.60 -26.00
N LEU A 50 2.33 -1.79 -25.21
CA LEU A 50 3.41 -0.80 -25.04
C LEU A 50 4.19 -0.57 -26.33
N GLY A 51 4.63 0.66 -26.54
CA GLY A 51 5.39 1.10 -27.71
C GLY A 51 6.87 0.72 -27.72
N CYS A 52 7.24 -0.45 -27.16
CA CYS A 52 8.63 -0.83 -26.92
C CYS A 52 9.17 -1.93 -27.83
N ALA A 53 10.49 -2.13 -27.79
CA ALA A 53 11.15 -3.14 -28.59
C ALA A 53 10.85 -4.55 -28.05
N ALA A 54 10.90 -5.56 -28.94
CA ALA A 54 10.59 -6.94 -28.57
C ALA A 54 11.47 -7.48 -27.44
N HIS A 55 12.74 -7.06 -27.37
CA HIS A 55 13.66 -7.47 -26.31
C HIS A 55 13.29 -6.86 -24.95
N ASP A 56 12.81 -5.63 -24.91
CA ASP A 56 12.37 -4.97 -23.67
C ASP A 56 11.11 -5.61 -23.09
N ARG A 57 10.23 -6.16 -23.95
CA ARG A 57 9.02 -6.86 -23.51
C ARG A 57 9.31 -8.18 -22.79
N LEU A 58 10.45 -8.82 -23.08
CA LEU A 58 10.78 -10.13 -22.50
C LEU A 58 10.93 -10.02 -20.98
N GLY A 59 10.09 -10.78 -20.27
CA GLY A 59 10.05 -10.83 -18.81
C GLY A 59 9.48 -9.59 -18.14
N LEU A 60 9.08 -8.56 -18.90
CA LEU A 60 8.60 -7.29 -18.35
C LEU A 60 7.31 -7.46 -17.56
N ALA A 61 6.33 -8.17 -18.12
CA ALA A 61 5.04 -8.41 -17.45
C ALA A 61 5.22 -9.12 -16.10
N LYS A 62 6.10 -10.12 -16.04
CA LYS A 62 6.44 -10.83 -14.80
C LYS A 62 7.07 -9.91 -13.77
N LYS A 63 8.08 -9.14 -14.19
CA LYS A 63 8.78 -8.19 -13.29
C LYS A 63 7.83 -7.11 -12.75
N ILE A 64 6.92 -6.59 -13.59
CA ILE A 64 5.90 -5.62 -13.16
C ILE A 64 4.96 -6.26 -12.13
N TYR A 65 4.44 -7.46 -12.41
CA TYR A 65 3.51 -8.13 -11.51
C TYR A 65 4.12 -8.45 -10.14
N GLU A 66 5.39 -8.88 -10.11
CA GLU A 66 6.06 -9.28 -8.88
C GLU A 66 6.56 -8.08 -8.05
N GLU A 67 7.08 -7.03 -8.70
CA GLU A 67 7.85 -5.99 -8.01
C GLU A 67 7.50 -4.56 -8.40
N GLY A 68 6.73 -4.34 -9.47
CA GLY A 68 6.55 -3.02 -10.10
C GLY A 68 5.11 -2.59 -10.32
N THR A 69 4.14 -3.22 -9.63
CA THR A 69 2.72 -3.01 -9.89
C THR A 69 2.30 -1.59 -9.53
N ARG A 70 2.82 -1.04 -8.43
CA ARG A 70 2.52 0.32 -7.97
C ARG A 70 3.15 1.36 -8.89
N VAL A 71 4.41 1.20 -9.28
CA VAL A 71 5.08 2.07 -10.25
C VAL A 71 4.31 2.05 -11.57
N PHE A 72 3.94 0.88 -12.06
CA PHE A 72 3.18 0.77 -13.31
C PHE A 72 1.80 1.43 -13.21
N ALA A 73 1.12 1.32 -12.06
CA ALA A 73 -0.14 2.02 -11.80
C ALA A 73 0.00 3.54 -11.84
N ILE A 74 1.06 4.09 -11.25
CA ILE A 74 1.36 5.52 -11.32
C ILE A 74 1.56 5.95 -12.79
N LEU A 75 2.35 5.19 -13.55
CA LEU A 75 2.64 5.50 -14.94
C LEU A 75 1.39 5.44 -15.83
N ILE A 76 0.56 4.40 -15.71
CA ILE A 76 -0.70 4.26 -16.45
C ILE A 76 -1.63 5.45 -16.16
N LYS A 77 -1.80 5.80 -14.88
CA LYS A 77 -2.67 6.92 -14.50
C LYS A 77 -2.24 8.23 -15.17
N ASN A 78 -0.93 8.46 -15.27
CA ASN A 78 -0.36 9.66 -15.86
C ASN A 78 -0.15 9.59 -17.38
N GLY A 79 -0.51 8.47 -18.04
CA GLY A 79 -0.30 8.29 -19.49
C GLY A 79 1.18 8.19 -19.88
N GLN A 80 2.00 7.62 -19.00
CA GLN A 80 3.44 7.47 -19.12
C GLN A 80 3.86 6.00 -19.07
N GLU A 81 2.96 5.07 -19.40
CA GLU A 81 3.14 3.62 -19.27
C GLU A 81 4.40 3.08 -19.95
N ASP A 82 4.82 3.68 -21.08
CA ASP A 82 6.03 3.29 -21.81
C ASP A 82 7.32 3.54 -20.99
N SER A 83 7.26 4.43 -19.99
CA SER A 83 8.39 4.75 -19.12
C SER A 83 8.76 3.62 -18.16
N ILE A 84 7.92 2.58 -18.03
CA ILE A 84 8.19 1.43 -17.16
C ILE A 84 9.51 0.73 -17.50
N ILE A 85 9.97 0.86 -18.74
CA ILE A 85 11.23 0.31 -19.22
C ILE A 85 12.40 1.04 -18.56
N ALA A 86 12.37 2.37 -18.53
CA ALA A 86 13.40 3.17 -17.87
C ALA A 86 13.46 2.86 -16.36
N PHE A 87 12.30 2.67 -15.71
CA PHE A 87 12.25 2.24 -14.31
C PHE A 87 12.89 0.86 -14.12
N ARG A 88 12.63 -0.10 -15.02
CA ARG A 88 13.28 -1.41 -15.01
C ARG A 88 14.79 -1.33 -15.24
N GLU A 89 15.25 -0.55 -16.21
CA GLU A 89 16.68 -0.38 -16.53
C GLU A 89 17.48 0.21 -15.37
N HIS A 90 16.84 1.08 -14.58
CA HIS A 90 17.44 1.68 -13.39
C HIS A 90 17.24 0.87 -12.11
N ASP A 91 16.60 -0.31 -12.18
CA ASP A 91 16.21 -1.15 -11.04
C ASP A 91 15.44 -0.37 -9.95
N VAL A 92 14.53 0.47 -10.42
CA VAL A 92 13.67 1.31 -9.59
C VAL A 92 12.24 0.84 -9.78
N LEU A 93 11.76 -0.02 -8.88
CA LEU A 93 10.38 -0.51 -8.85
C LEU A 93 9.73 -0.17 -7.50
N ASP A 94 8.70 -0.91 -7.08
CA ASP A 94 7.86 -0.54 -5.94
C ASP A 94 8.64 -0.45 -4.62
N ALA A 95 9.64 -1.32 -4.42
CA ALA A 95 10.46 -1.36 -3.22
C ALA A 95 11.35 -0.12 -3.03
N ARG A 96 11.58 0.65 -4.10
CA ARG A 96 12.42 1.86 -4.09
C ARG A 96 11.60 3.13 -3.88
N LEU A 97 10.27 3.04 -3.87
CA LEU A 97 9.40 4.16 -3.57
C LEU A 97 9.44 4.52 -2.07
N PRO A 98 9.30 5.81 -1.71
CA PRO A 98 9.18 6.97 -2.58
C PRO A 98 10.52 7.40 -3.20
N LEU A 99 10.48 7.92 -4.43
CA LEU A 99 11.67 8.47 -5.08
C LEU A 99 11.86 9.94 -4.70
N ASN A 100 13.12 10.31 -4.48
CA ASN A 100 13.49 11.72 -4.48
C ASN A 100 13.47 12.29 -5.91
N GLU A 101 13.40 13.62 -5.99
CA GLU A 101 13.31 14.34 -7.25
C GLU A 101 14.52 14.07 -8.17
N THR A 102 15.73 13.98 -7.63
CA THR A 102 16.94 13.72 -8.42
C THR A 102 16.87 12.40 -9.17
N ILE A 103 16.46 11.32 -8.50
CA ILE A 103 16.32 9.99 -9.10
C ILE A 103 15.16 9.98 -10.09
N ALA A 104 14.01 10.55 -9.71
CA ALA A 104 12.84 10.59 -10.58
C ALA A 104 13.13 11.37 -11.88
N THR A 105 13.80 12.52 -11.80
CA THR A 105 14.20 13.34 -12.95
C THR A 105 15.25 12.66 -13.81
N ARG A 106 16.12 11.83 -13.22
CA ARG A 106 17.05 11.00 -14.02
C ARG A 106 16.30 9.99 -14.90
N ILE A 107 15.22 9.40 -14.39
CA ILE A 107 14.44 8.36 -15.08
C ILE A 107 13.42 8.98 -16.06
N LEU A 108 12.63 9.95 -15.60
CA LEU A 108 11.49 10.53 -16.32
C LEU A 108 11.77 11.91 -16.95
N LYS A 109 13.01 12.42 -16.82
CA LYS A 109 13.40 13.76 -17.31
C LYS A 109 12.46 14.83 -16.73
N GLN A 110 11.83 15.62 -17.60
CA GLN A 110 10.95 16.74 -17.22
C GLN A 110 9.76 16.32 -16.36
N LEU A 111 9.33 15.06 -16.44
CA LEU A 111 8.17 14.56 -15.70
C LEU A 111 8.56 14.03 -14.30
N GLY A 112 9.85 13.89 -14.03
CA GLY A 112 10.35 13.33 -12.76
C GLY A 112 10.03 14.17 -11.53
N THR A 113 10.06 15.51 -11.65
CA THR A 113 9.69 16.40 -10.54
C THR A 113 8.23 16.22 -10.13
N ALA A 114 7.29 16.18 -11.11
CA ALA A 114 5.88 15.93 -10.84
C ALA A 114 5.66 14.52 -10.26
N PHE A 115 6.38 13.52 -10.77
CA PHE A 115 6.34 12.17 -10.26
C PHE A 115 6.71 12.13 -8.76
N ALA A 116 7.83 12.74 -8.40
CA ALA A 116 8.36 12.73 -7.04
C ALA A 116 7.50 13.55 -6.06
N ARG A 117 7.03 14.73 -6.46
CA ARG A 117 6.34 15.65 -5.54
C ARG A 117 4.85 15.37 -5.40
N GLU A 118 4.21 14.80 -6.42
CA GLU A 118 2.74 14.75 -6.48
C GLU A 118 2.19 13.37 -6.82
N GLN A 119 2.67 12.75 -7.89
CA GLN A 119 2.00 11.58 -8.47
C GLN A 119 2.19 10.32 -7.62
N GLN A 120 3.39 10.06 -7.11
CA GLN A 120 3.67 8.84 -6.33
C GLN A 120 2.84 8.77 -5.04
N TRP A 121 2.54 9.91 -4.44
CA TRP A 121 1.83 9.99 -3.15
C TRP A 121 0.38 9.55 -3.25
N GLN A 122 -0.23 9.62 -4.44
CA GLN A 122 -1.56 9.06 -4.70
C GLN A 122 -1.59 7.54 -4.54
N PHE A 123 -0.44 6.86 -4.67
CA PHE A 123 -0.33 5.39 -4.57
C PHE A 123 0.47 4.94 -3.34
N LEU A 124 0.93 5.90 -2.54
CA LEU A 124 1.65 5.70 -1.29
C LEU A 124 0.92 6.44 -0.14
N PRO A 125 -0.40 6.19 0.06
CA PRO A 125 -1.10 6.77 1.20
C PRO A 125 -0.45 6.30 2.51
N TYR A 126 -0.55 7.14 3.54
CA TYR A 126 -0.02 6.80 4.86
C TYR A 126 -0.70 5.54 5.41
N LYS A 127 0.09 4.54 5.85
CA LYS A 127 -0.42 3.35 6.53
C LYS A 127 -0.15 3.42 8.02
N PHE A 128 -1.24 3.44 8.79
CA PHE A 128 -1.19 3.46 10.24
C PHE A 128 -0.89 2.07 10.82
N ARG A 129 0.31 1.91 11.37
CA ARG A 129 0.80 0.62 11.90
C ARG A 129 0.34 0.38 13.34
N ARG A 130 0.14 -0.89 13.72
CA ARG A 130 -0.42 -1.31 15.02
C ARG A 130 0.22 -0.63 16.25
N HIS A 131 1.53 -0.43 16.23
CA HIS A 131 2.32 0.07 17.36
C HIS A 131 2.62 1.58 17.30
N MET A 132 1.88 2.37 16.51
CA MET A 132 2.14 3.82 16.44
C MET A 132 1.91 4.56 17.75
N ARG A 133 1.09 4.02 18.67
CA ARG A 133 0.93 4.63 20.00
C ARG A 133 2.21 4.54 20.85
N ASP A 134 3.08 3.57 20.55
CA ASP A 134 4.26 3.24 21.35
C ASP A 134 5.48 4.10 20.94
N TYR A 135 5.41 4.80 19.79
CA TYR A 135 6.51 5.62 19.26
C TYR A 135 5.98 6.91 18.65
N HIS A 136 6.54 8.06 19.08
CA HIS A 136 6.28 9.32 18.41
C HIS A 136 6.82 9.26 16.99
N ARG A 137 5.97 9.52 15.99
CA ARG A 137 6.34 9.52 14.59
C ARG A 137 6.09 10.89 14.00
N HIS A 138 7.15 11.49 13.45
CA HIS A 138 7.01 12.69 12.65
C HIS A 138 6.46 12.31 11.27
N ILE A 139 5.23 12.72 10.98
CA ILE A 139 4.64 12.65 9.64
C ILE A 139 4.95 13.99 8.98
N SER A 140 5.66 13.99 7.85
CA SER A 140 5.94 15.23 7.13
C SER A 140 4.68 15.65 6.38
N ASP A 141 4.06 16.75 6.80
CA ASP A 141 2.69 17.13 6.42
C ASP A 141 2.49 17.44 4.93
N SER A 142 3.54 17.80 4.18
CA SER A 142 3.35 18.35 2.83
C SER A 142 3.12 17.31 1.73
N GLU A 143 3.66 16.11 1.86
CA GLU A 143 3.72 15.15 0.74
C GLU A 143 2.75 13.98 0.91
N TRP A 144 2.63 13.49 2.14
CA TRP A 144 1.85 12.30 2.44
C TRP A 144 0.34 12.57 2.35
N ILE A 145 -0.39 11.60 1.81
CA ILE A 145 -1.85 11.61 1.87
C ILE A 145 -2.28 10.80 3.09
N LEU A 146 -2.83 11.48 4.09
CA LEU A 146 -3.46 10.82 5.22
C LEU A 146 -4.79 10.20 4.74
N PRO A 147 -5.02 8.90 4.97
CA PRO A 147 -6.20 8.18 4.46
C PRO A 147 -7.45 8.43 5.32
N PHE A 148 -7.70 9.67 5.73
CA PHE A 148 -8.92 10.06 6.42
C PHE A 148 -10.06 10.21 5.43
N VAL A 149 -11.21 9.61 5.73
CA VAL A 149 -12.34 9.49 4.81
C VAL A 149 -13.66 9.79 5.52
N GLY A 150 -14.68 10.16 4.75
CA GLY A 150 -15.98 10.56 5.28
C GLY A 150 -15.97 11.94 5.91
N GLU A 151 -17.05 12.27 6.62
CA GLU A 151 -17.20 13.54 7.33
C GLU A 151 -16.48 13.50 8.68
N ASP A 152 -15.92 14.63 9.09
CA ASP A 152 -15.34 14.82 10.41
C ASP A 152 -16.44 15.16 11.44
N GLU A 153 -16.35 14.53 12.60
CA GLU A 153 -17.26 14.77 13.71
C GLU A 153 -16.55 15.64 14.74
N ILE A 154 -16.91 16.92 14.83
CA ILE A 154 -16.32 17.83 15.84
C ILE A 154 -16.74 17.33 17.22
N MET A 155 -15.75 16.94 18.03
CA MET A 155 -15.96 16.43 19.39
C MET A 155 -15.89 17.55 20.43
N GLY A 156 -15.19 18.64 20.12
CA GLY A 156 -15.11 19.81 20.97
C GLY A 156 -14.13 20.83 20.43
N SER A 157 -14.22 22.05 20.96
CA SER A 157 -13.33 23.15 20.65
C SER A 157 -12.75 23.74 21.94
N GLY A 158 -11.51 24.22 21.88
CA GLY A 158 -10.83 24.83 23.01
C GLY A 158 -9.96 26.01 22.56
N GLY A 159 -9.35 26.71 23.53
CA GLY A 159 -8.52 27.88 23.25
C GLY A 159 -7.27 27.61 22.39
N PHE A 160 -6.92 26.34 22.18
CA PHE A 160 -5.76 25.91 21.38
C PHE A 160 -6.14 25.10 20.14
N GLY A 161 -7.43 24.99 19.81
CA GLY A 161 -7.89 24.33 18.59
C GLY A 161 -9.10 23.42 18.79
N ASP A 162 -9.47 22.77 17.69
CA ASP A 162 -10.61 21.87 17.62
C ASP A 162 -10.15 20.40 17.67
N VAL A 163 -10.96 19.58 18.30
CA VAL A 163 -10.79 18.12 18.33
C VAL A 163 -11.90 17.53 17.49
N SER A 164 -11.53 16.86 16.39
CA SER A 164 -12.44 16.12 15.55
C SER A 164 -12.13 14.64 15.57
N LYS A 165 -13.18 13.84 15.39
CA LYS A 165 -13.09 12.40 15.16
C LYS A 165 -13.16 12.17 13.65
N VAL A 166 -12.20 11.41 13.14
CA VAL A 166 -12.04 11.10 11.72
C VAL A 166 -12.10 9.59 11.49
N ASN A 167 -12.61 9.17 10.34
CA ASN A 167 -12.54 7.76 9.94
C ASN A 167 -11.28 7.51 9.12
N VAL A 168 -10.58 6.43 9.41
CA VAL A 168 -9.41 5.98 8.64
C VAL A 168 -9.84 4.89 7.67
N PHE A 169 -9.42 4.98 6.40
CA PHE A 169 -9.74 3.95 5.41
C PHE A 169 -9.31 2.55 5.92
N PRO A 170 -10.19 1.53 5.95
CA PRO A 170 -9.93 0.28 6.67
C PRO A 170 -8.63 -0.42 6.32
N SER A 171 -8.23 -0.46 5.03
CA SER A 171 -7.00 -1.14 4.61
C SER A 171 -5.72 -0.35 4.88
N GLN A 172 -5.83 0.89 5.36
CA GLN A 172 -4.70 1.76 5.70
C GLN A 172 -4.48 1.88 7.21
N GLN A 173 -5.08 1.01 8.01
CA GLN A 173 -4.84 0.92 9.44
C GLN A 173 -4.69 -0.52 9.92
N GLU A 174 -3.88 -0.70 10.96
CA GLU A 174 -3.64 -1.97 11.63
C GLU A 174 -4.00 -1.93 13.12
N PHE A 175 -4.62 -0.83 13.58
CA PHE A 175 -5.03 -0.68 14.97
C PHE A 175 -6.21 -1.58 15.32
N MET A 176 -7.19 -1.65 14.42
CA MET A 176 -8.34 -2.53 14.54
C MET A 176 -7.99 -3.87 13.92
N VAL A 177 -7.32 -4.73 14.69
CA VAL A 177 -7.44 -6.17 14.43
C VAL A 177 -8.93 -6.44 14.53
N ASN A 178 -9.55 -6.87 13.44
CA ASN A 178 -10.81 -7.57 13.56
C ASN A 178 -10.51 -8.72 14.53
N GLU A 179 -10.89 -8.56 15.79
CA GLU A 179 -11.35 -9.68 16.57
C GLU A 179 -12.51 -10.22 15.75
N VAL A 180 -12.19 -11.05 14.77
CA VAL A 180 -13.06 -12.11 14.33
C VAL A 180 -13.24 -12.91 15.61
N ARG A 181 -14.22 -12.48 16.42
CA ARG A 181 -14.95 -13.36 17.27
C ARG A 181 -15.40 -14.45 16.33
N THR A 182 -14.61 -15.51 16.31
CA THR A 182 -15.02 -16.83 15.90
C THR A 182 -16.21 -17.16 16.79
N PHE A 183 -17.38 -16.64 16.45
CA PHE A 183 -18.67 -17.24 16.79
C PHE A 183 -18.77 -18.51 15.95
N LEU A 184 -17.82 -19.43 16.15
CA LEU A 184 -18.09 -20.83 15.95
C LEU A 184 -18.68 -21.29 17.27
N SER A 185 -19.99 -21.51 17.20
CA SER A 185 -20.69 -22.52 17.98
C SER A 185 -19.76 -23.61 18.51
N GLY A 186 -19.68 -23.77 19.82
CA GLY A 186 -18.98 -24.89 20.41
C GLY A 186 -18.41 -24.60 21.78
N PHE A 187 -19.28 -24.61 22.79
CA PHE A 187 -18.86 -25.13 24.08
C PHE A 187 -18.17 -26.47 23.86
N CYS A 188 -16.89 -26.57 24.22
CA CYS A 188 -16.28 -27.84 24.57
C CYS A 188 -15.13 -27.57 25.55
N LEU A 189 -15.50 -27.43 26.83
CA LEU A 189 -14.60 -27.78 27.92
C LEU A 189 -14.38 -29.29 27.83
N ARG A 190 -13.15 -29.71 27.52
CA ARG A 190 -12.61 -30.98 28.01
C ARG A 190 -11.17 -30.76 28.45
N ASP A 191 -11.02 -30.81 29.76
CA ASP A 191 -9.81 -31.27 30.43
C ASP A 191 -9.29 -32.55 29.77
N SER A 192 -7.97 -32.68 29.69
CA SER A 192 -7.22 -33.89 30.05
C SER A 192 -5.72 -33.65 29.79
N SER A 193 -5.05 -33.32 30.89
CA SER A 193 -3.68 -33.70 31.25
C SER A 193 -2.99 -34.77 30.38
N LEU A 194 -1.74 -34.50 29.98
CA LEU A 194 -0.51 -35.24 30.36
C LEU A 194 0.64 -35.07 29.34
N LEU A 195 1.86 -35.20 29.87
CA LEU A 195 3.19 -35.35 29.23
C LEU A 195 3.95 -34.02 29.07
N ASN A 196 5.07 -33.71 29.75
CA ASN A 196 6.09 -34.48 30.47
C ASN A 196 6.77 -33.52 31.49
N ALA A 197 6.99 -33.86 32.76
CA ALA A 197 8.06 -34.71 33.35
C ALA A 197 9.49 -34.11 33.29
N ASP A 198 10.20 -34.27 34.42
CA ASP A 198 11.54 -33.80 34.85
C ASP A 198 11.63 -32.39 35.45
N SER A 199 12.19 -32.14 36.64
CA SER A 199 13.07 -32.86 37.59
C SER A 199 12.89 -32.19 38.97
N GLY A 200 12.82 -32.84 40.13
CA GLY A 200 13.83 -33.65 40.80
C GLY A 200 14.76 -32.78 41.66
N ILE A 201 14.50 -32.66 42.98
CA ILE A 201 15.44 -32.56 44.13
C ILE A 201 14.62 -32.57 45.45
N PRO A 202 15.02 -33.33 46.50
CA PRO A 202 14.32 -33.37 47.79
C PRO A 202 14.90 -32.35 48.80
N GLU A 203 14.03 -31.62 49.51
CA GLU A 203 14.42 -30.88 50.72
C GLU A 203 14.27 -31.77 51.95
N THR A 204 15.38 -31.97 52.63
CA THR A 204 15.47 -32.43 54.02
C THR A 204 15.28 -31.24 54.96
N SER A 205 14.36 -31.33 55.91
CA SER A 205 14.32 -30.46 57.08
C SER A 205 14.19 -31.28 58.36
N ASP A 206 15.33 -31.54 58.98
CA ASP A 206 15.44 -31.63 60.44
C ASP A 206 15.48 -30.21 61.00
N SER A 207 14.78 -29.95 62.11
CA SER A 207 15.23 -29.10 63.23
C SER A 207 14.11 -28.99 64.29
N ASP A 208 14.41 -29.58 65.45
CA ASP A 208 14.05 -29.24 66.84
C ASP A 208 12.60 -29.16 67.32
#